data_AF-A0A6N6KX11-F1
#
_entry.id   AF-A0A6N6KX11-F1
#
_cell.length_a   1.000
_cell.length_b   1.000
_cell.length_c   1.000
_cell.angle_alpha   90.00
_cell.angle_beta   90.00
_cell.angle_gamma   90.00
#
_symmetry.space_group_name_H-M   'P 1'
#
loop_
_entity.id
_entity.type
_entity.pdbx_description
1 polymer ?
#
loop_
_entity_poly.entity_id
_entity_poly.type
_entity_poly.pdbx_seq_one_letter_code
_entity_poly.pdbx_strand_id
1 'polypeptide(L)'
;MNRKLILPILSILFVLLVVFAAQAPVAAAPQLQNTPFPTPTPGADGRILYEVQSGDTLFGIAATAGLTVEELRSLNGFGAEDEALFTGQILLLGLAAPAEEPTATPAPQEATIEAPEPTVGVSTGEVCVLLFHDINGDAIRQEEEPSIALGAISLSERTGIFSAQQETLEGLDPQCFENVPEGDYNITVAIPEGYNPTTAMNVELVVTGGAESAATFGAQLNSDALAEQPISTEGGRSPILGIIGVTLLIAGLVLGFFSMRMAR
;
A
#
# COMPACT_ATOMS: atom_id res chain seq x y z
N MET A 1 28.04 3.99 59.72
CA MET A 1 27.79 3.18 58.50
C MET A 1 29.08 2.43 58.16
N ASN A 2 29.03 1.09 58.19
CA ASN A 2 30.24 0.27 58.23
C ASN A 2 30.92 0.21 56.85
N ARG A 3 32.11 0.83 56.71
CA ARG A 3 32.91 0.84 55.46
C ARG A 3 33.13 -0.55 54.85
N LYS A 4 33.07 -1.61 55.66
CA LYS A 4 33.19 -3.02 55.22
C LYS A 4 31.98 -3.54 54.41
N LEU A 5 30.80 -2.93 54.54
CA LEU A 5 29.59 -3.32 53.81
C LEU A 5 29.37 -2.47 52.54
N ILE A 6 29.96 -1.27 52.48
CA ILE A 6 29.80 -0.34 51.36
C ILE A 6 30.55 -0.80 50.11
N LEU A 7 31.76 -1.37 50.29
CA LEU A 7 32.61 -1.82 49.18
C LEU A 7 31.98 -2.96 48.33
N PRO A 8 31.41 -4.03 48.91
CA PRO A 8 30.79 -5.08 48.10
C PRO A 8 29.50 -4.61 47.40
N ILE A 9 28.73 -3.72 48.03
CA ILE A 9 27.51 -3.16 47.43
C ILE A 9 27.86 -2.28 46.22
N LEU A 10 28.90 -1.44 46.33
CA LEU A 10 29.36 -0.61 45.22
C LEU A 10 29.90 -1.47 44.06
N SER A 11 30.58 -2.57 44.37
CA SER A 11 31.08 -3.52 43.36
C SER A 11 29.94 -4.24 42.64
N ILE A 12 28.89 -4.66 43.36
CA ILE A 12 27.71 -5.30 42.76
C ILE A 12 26.94 -4.29 41.90
N LEU A 13 26.78 -3.05 42.37
CA LEU A 13 26.12 -1.99 41.62
C LEU A 13 26.89 -1.65 40.33
N PHE A 14 28.23 -1.61 40.39
CA PHE A 14 29.08 -1.37 39.23
C PHE A 14 28.97 -2.50 38.20
N VAL A 15 28.98 -3.76 38.66
CA VAL A 15 28.80 -4.92 37.75
C VAL A 15 27.39 -4.91 37.14
N LEU A 16 26.35 -4.59 37.91
CA LEU A 16 24.98 -4.45 37.40
C LEU A 16 24.87 -3.33 36.35
N LEU A 17 25.54 -2.20 36.57
CA LEU A 17 25.53 -1.06 35.65
C LEU A 17 26.26 -1.40 34.33
N VAL A 18 27.37 -2.15 34.40
CA VAL A 18 28.07 -2.62 33.20
C VAL A 18 27.25 -3.64 32.42
N VAL A 19 26.56 -4.57 33.10
CA VAL A 19 25.67 -5.55 32.45
C VAL A 19 24.46 -4.88 31.80
N PHE A 20 23.91 -3.82 32.42
CA PHE A 20 22.79 -3.06 31.85
C PHE A 20 23.21 -2.24 30.63
N ALA A 21 24.43 -1.66 30.63
CA ALA A 21 24.96 -0.91 29.50
C ALA A 21 25.28 -1.79 28.27
N ALA A 22 25.52 -3.10 28.46
CA ALA A 22 25.83 -4.04 27.38
C ALA A 22 24.58 -4.59 26.64
N GLN A 23 23.37 -4.21 27.05
CA GLN A 23 22.11 -4.65 26.43
C GLN A 23 21.46 -3.58 25.53
N ALA A 24 22.20 -2.54 25.14
CA ALA A 24 21.70 -1.60 24.15
C ALA A 24 21.41 -2.36 22.84
N PRO A 25 20.21 -2.26 22.26
CA PRO A 25 19.95 -2.83 20.96
C PRO A 25 20.89 -2.14 19.97
N VAL A 26 21.82 -2.90 19.41
CA VAL A 26 22.56 -2.48 18.23
C VAL A 26 21.52 -2.41 17.13
N ALA A 27 20.93 -1.23 16.92
CA ALA A 27 20.22 -0.92 15.71
C ALA A 27 21.27 -0.96 14.59
N ALA A 28 21.42 -2.14 13.99
CA ALA A 28 22.13 -2.26 12.74
C ALA A 28 21.41 -1.32 11.77
N ALA A 29 22.06 -0.20 11.44
CA ALA A 29 21.61 0.63 10.33
C ALA A 29 21.41 -0.31 9.13
N PRO A 30 20.28 -0.21 8.40
CA PRO A 30 20.10 -1.01 7.20
C PRO A 30 21.33 -0.75 6.35
N GLN A 31 22.12 -1.80 6.13
CA GLN A 31 23.20 -1.74 5.18
C GLN A 31 22.51 -1.38 3.86
N LEU A 32 22.80 -0.19 3.32
CA LEU A 32 22.38 0.14 1.97
C LEU A 32 22.95 -0.98 1.09
N GLN A 33 22.07 -1.87 0.65
CA GLN A 33 22.42 -2.83 -0.37
C GLN A 33 22.65 -1.98 -1.61
N ASN A 34 23.92 -1.66 -1.87
CA ASN A 34 24.34 -1.19 -3.18
C ASN A 34 24.04 -2.33 -4.16
N THR A 35 22.83 -2.33 -4.71
CA THR A 35 22.53 -3.07 -5.93
C THR A 35 23.43 -2.48 -7.01
N PRO A 36 24.32 -3.27 -7.64
CA PRO A 36 25.25 -2.77 -8.66
C PRO A 36 24.57 -2.42 -9.99
N PHE A 37 23.24 -2.54 -10.07
CA PHE A 37 22.48 -2.13 -11.24
C PHE A 37 22.16 -0.63 -11.12
N PRO A 38 22.84 0.25 -11.85
CA PRO A 38 22.32 1.59 -12.03
C PRO A 38 20.97 1.44 -12.74
N THR A 39 19.87 1.80 -12.07
CA THR A 39 18.58 1.93 -12.76
C THR A 39 18.77 2.96 -13.87
N PRO A 40 18.68 2.58 -15.14
CA PRO A 40 19.00 3.49 -16.23
C PRO A 40 17.97 4.61 -16.23
N THR A 41 18.43 5.81 -15.89
CA THR A 41 17.60 7.01 -15.91
C THR A 41 17.48 7.47 -17.37
N PRO A 42 16.28 7.83 -17.85
CA PRO A 42 16.11 8.33 -19.21
C PRO A 42 17.06 9.50 -19.51
N GLY A 43 17.74 9.44 -20.65
CA GLY A 43 18.52 10.55 -21.18
C GLY A 43 17.64 11.74 -21.55
N ALA A 44 18.26 12.90 -21.85
CA ALA A 44 17.54 14.10 -22.29
C ALA A 44 16.75 13.91 -23.60
N ASP A 45 17.05 12.85 -24.34
CA ASP A 45 16.37 12.38 -25.55
C ASP A 45 15.27 11.34 -25.27
N GLY A 46 14.96 11.08 -23.99
CA GLY A 46 13.98 10.08 -23.55
C GLY A 46 14.49 8.64 -23.65
N ARG A 47 15.69 8.40 -24.16
CA ARG A 47 16.22 7.03 -24.33
C ARG A 47 16.70 6.48 -22.99
N ILE A 48 16.21 5.30 -22.63
CA ILE A 48 16.71 4.51 -21.51
C ILE A 48 17.80 3.60 -22.07
N LEU A 49 19.06 3.94 -21.77
CA LEU A 49 20.23 3.21 -22.25
C LEU A 49 20.87 2.44 -21.10
N TYR A 50 21.31 1.22 -21.36
CA TYR A 50 22.02 0.36 -20.41
C TYR A 50 23.35 -0.09 -20.99
N GLU A 51 24.44 0.11 -20.24
CA GLU A 51 25.75 -0.39 -20.60
C GLU A 51 25.95 -1.78 -19.98
N VAL A 52 26.12 -2.78 -20.84
CA VAL A 52 26.32 -4.19 -20.47
C VAL A 52 27.56 -4.32 -19.60
N GLN A 53 27.39 -4.89 -18.41
CA GLN A 53 28.48 -5.16 -17.48
C GLN A 53 29.04 -6.58 -17.65
N SER A 54 30.17 -6.85 -17.00
CA SER A 54 30.77 -8.18 -17.03
C SER A 54 29.88 -9.19 -16.30
N GLY A 55 29.48 -10.25 -16.98
CA GLY A 55 28.60 -11.30 -16.42
C GLY A 55 27.11 -11.07 -16.68
N ASP A 56 26.73 -9.96 -17.32
CA ASP A 56 25.36 -9.74 -17.75
C ASP A 56 24.97 -10.70 -18.88
N THR A 57 23.68 -11.05 -18.89
CA THR A 57 23.06 -11.83 -19.96
C THR A 57 21.86 -11.07 -20.50
N LEU A 58 21.49 -11.34 -21.75
CA LEU A 58 20.33 -10.69 -22.38
C LEU A 58 19.07 -10.98 -21.58
N PHE A 59 18.95 -12.20 -21.05
CA PHE A 59 17.91 -12.59 -20.11
C PHE A 59 17.93 -11.80 -18.80
N GLY A 60 19.08 -11.68 -18.13
CA GLY A 60 19.19 -10.95 -16.86
C GLY A 60 18.90 -9.46 -17.00
N ILE A 61 19.38 -8.84 -18.07
CA ILE A 61 19.12 -7.43 -18.36
C ILE A 61 17.64 -7.23 -18.70
N ALA A 62 17.06 -8.07 -19.55
CA ALA A 62 15.64 -7.99 -19.90
C ALA A 62 14.75 -8.14 -18.65
N ALA A 63 15.03 -9.16 -17.80
CA ALA A 63 14.31 -9.37 -16.55
C ALA A 63 14.42 -8.17 -15.61
N THR A 64 15.58 -7.52 -15.54
CA THR A 64 15.79 -6.34 -14.68
C THR A 64 15.09 -5.10 -15.26
N ALA A 65 15.04 -4.98 -16.59
CA ALA A 65 14.36 -3.92 -17.31
C ALA A 65 12.84 -4.12 -17.41
N GLY A 66 12.31 -5.27 -16.98
CA GLY A 66 10.90 -5.64 -17.16
C GLY A 66 10.53 -5.94 -18.61
N LEU A 67 11.50 -6.25 -19.48
CA LEU A 67 11.31 -6.59 -20.88
C LEU A 67 11.43 -8.10 -21.09
N THR A 68 10.84 -8.61 -22.17
CA THR A 68 11.21 -9.91 -22.71
C THR A 68 12.53 -9.84 -23.49
N VAL A 69 13.22 -10.98 -23.61
CA VAL A 69 14.45 -11.11 -24.41
C VAL A 69 14.18 -10.70 -25.86
N GLU A 70 13.00 -11.03 -26.41
CA GLU A 70 12.63 -10.70 -27.79
C GLU A 70 12.36 -9.20 -27.97
N GLU A 71 11.70 -8.55 -27.02
CA GLU A 71 11.52 -7.09 -27.03
C GLU A 71 12.86 -6.38 -26.93
N LEU A 72 13.73 -6.81 -26.02
CA LEU A 72 15.08 -6.25 -25.89
C LEU A 72 15.91 -6.46 -27.18
N ARG A 73 15.76 -7.60 -27.85
CA ARG A 73 16.39 -7.87 -29.15
C ARG A 73 15.86 -6.98 -30.25
N SER A 74 14.55 -6.86 -30.38
CA SER A 74 13.91 -6.03 -31.41
C SER A 74 14.26 -4.55 -31.25
N LEU A 75 14.34 -4.04 -30.01
CA LEU A 75 14.79 -2.68 -29.70
C LEU A 75 16.24 -2.40 -30.12
N ASN A 76 17.09 -3.42 -30.14
CA ASN A 76 18.52 -3.31 -30.42
C ASN A 76 18.93 -3.93 -31.77
N GLY A 77 17.97 -4.43 -32.56
CA GLY A 77 18.22 -5.03 -33.87
C GLY A 77 19.00 -6.35 -33.84
N PHE A 78 18.91 -7.11 -32.75
CA PHE A 78 19.52 -8.44 -32.66
C PHE A 78 18.66 -9.51 -33.35
N GLY A 79 19.28 -10.43 -34.06
CA GLY A 79 18.62 -11.61 -34.62
C GLY A 79 18.30 -12.67 -33.57
N ALA A 80 17.43 -13.63 -33.92
CA ALA A 80 17.01 -14.71 -33.02
C ALA A 80 18.18 -15.59 -32.51
N GLU A 81 19.27 -15.65 -33.27
CA GLU A 81 20.49 -16.42 -33.00
C GLU A 81 21.55 -15.59 -32.23
N ASP A 82 21.34 -14.28 -32.05
CA ASP A 82 22.31 -13.38 -31.45
C ASP A 82 22.15 -13.39 -29.91
N GLU A 83 22.99 -14.18 -29.24
CA GLU A 83 23.04 -14.29 -27.77
C GLU A 83 24.30 -13.65 -27.16
N ALA A 84 25.26 -13.26 -27.99
CA ALA A 84 26.53 -12.73 -27.52
C ALA A 84 26.41 -11.25 -27.14
N LEU A 85 26.31 -10.98 -25.84
CA LEU A 85 26.52 -9.64 -25.29
C LEU A 85 28.00 -9.41 -24.99
N PHE A 86 28.50 -8.23 -25.34
CA PHE A 86 29.86 -7.81 -25.00
C PHE A 86 29.82 -6.80 -23.87
N THR A 87 30.71 -6.95 -22.89
CA THR A 87 30.88 -5.94 -21.84
C THR A 87 31.24 -4.58 -22.45
N GLY A 88 30.56 -3.52 -22.01
CA GLY A 88 30.64 -2.16 -22.55
C GLY A 88 29.68 -1.87 -23.72
N GLN A 89 28.86 -2.84 -24.12
CA GLN A 89 27.85 -2.65 -25.15
C GLN A 89 26.68 -1.81 -24.63
N ILE A 90 26.22 -0.83 -25.41
CA ILE A 90 25.05 -0.02 -25.07
C ILE A 90 23.79 -0.67 -25.64
N LEU A 91 22.82 -0.95 -24.77
CA LEU A 91 21.50 -1.44 -25.10
C LEU A 91 20.45 -0.35 -24.88
N LEU A 92 19.58 -0.16 -25.86
CA LEU A 92 18.35 0.60 -25.72
C LEU A 92 17.31 -0.28 -25.02
N LEU A 93 16.92 0.11 -23.82
CA LEU A 93 15.88 -0.58 -23.05
C LEU A 93 14.50 0.04 -23.27
N GLY A 94 14.42 1.28 -23.73
CA GLY A 94 13.12 1.91 -24.00
C GLY A 94 13.25 3.39 -24.30
N LEU A 95 12.11 3.99 -24.63
CA LEU A 95 11.93 5.43 -24.78
C LEU A 95 10.95 5.87 -23.70
N ALA A 96 11.43 6.54 -22.65
CA ALA A 96 10.55 7.33 -21.80
C ALA A 96 10.09 8.54 -22.60
N ALA A 97 8.78 8.78 -22.65
CA ALA A 97 8.27 10.07 -23.09
C ALA A 97 8.93 11.17 -22.23
N PRO A 98 9.34 12.32 -22.81
CA PRO A 98 9.83 13.44 -22.02
C PRO A 98 8.81 13.74 -20.92
N ALA A 99 9.28 13.88 -19.68
CA ALA A 99 8.45 14.32 -18.58
C ALA A 99 7.75 15.62 -19.02
N GLU A 100 6.43 15.55 -19.23
CA GLU A 100 5.65 16.75 -19.53
C GLU A 100 5.77 17.68 -18.31
N GLU A 101 6.42 18.82 -18.52
CA GLU A 101 6.30 19.96 -17.61
C GLU A 101 4.81 20.30 -17.41
N PRO A 102 4.43 20.77 -16.21
CA PRO A 102 3.02 21.01 -15.89
C PRO A 102 2.46 22.08 -16.81
N THR A 103 1.64 21.67 -17.78
CA THR A 103 0.98 22.59 -18.68
C THR A 103 -0.19 23.24 -17.95
N ALA A 104 -0.18 24.58 -17.93
CA ALA A 104 -1.22 25.40 -17.31
C ALA A 104 -2.60 25.11 -17.92
N THR A 105 -3.59 25.04 -17.03
CA THR A 105 -5.03 24.94 -17.33
C THR A 105 -5.46 25.86 -18.48
N PRO A 106 -6.01 25.34 -19.60
CA PRO A 106 -6.75 26.18 -20.54
C PRO A 106 -8.16 26.41 -19.99
N ALA A 107 -8.61 27.67 -20.02
CA ALA A 107 -9.97 28.05 -19.69
C ALA A 107 -10.99 27.40 -20.66
N PRO A 108 -12.23 27.11 -20.22
CA PRO A 108 -13.22 26.42 -21.04
C PRO A 108 -13.63 27.26 -22.25
N GLN A 109 -13.40 26.75 -23.45
CA GLN A 109 -14.02 27.26 -24.66
C GLN A 109 -15.00 26.23 -25.21
N GLU A 110 -16.28 26.60 -25.19
CA GLU A 110 -17.39 25.91 -25.85
C GLU A 110 -17.07 25.75 -27.34
N ALA A 111 -16.85 24.51 -27.76
CA ALA A 111 -16.71 24.12 -29.17
C ALA A 111 -17.53 22.85 -29.42
N THR A 112 -18.54 22.99 -30.26
CA THR A 112 -19.35 21.91 -30.82
C THR A 112 -18.45 20.91 -31.56
N ILE A 113 -18.36 19.67 -31.07
CA ILE A 113 -17.65 18.57 -31.73
C ILE A 113 -18.63 17.85 -32.67
N GLU A 114 -18.40 17.98 -33.97
CA GLU A 114 -18.85 16.99 -34.95
C GLU A 114 -17.76 15.91 -35.01
N ALA A 115 -18.15 14.67 -34.70
CA ALA A 115 -17.23 13.55 -34.47
C ALA A 115 -16.53 13.13 -35.78
N PRO A 116 -15.18 12.98 -35.80
CA PRO A 116 -14.54 12.16 -36.82
C PRO A 116 -14.85 10.68 -36.57
N GLU A 117 -15.26 10.00 -37.63
CA GLU A 117 -15.60 8.58 -37.69
C GLU A 117 -14.40 7.71 -37.25
N PRO A 118 -14.55 6.77 -36.30
CA PRO A 118 -13.44 5.96 -35.81
C PRO A 118 -13.00 4.97 -36.90
N THR A 119 -11.76 5.16 -37.36
CA THR A 119 -11.06 4.27 -38.29
C THR A 119 -10.43 3.12 -37.49
N VAL A 120 -10.87 1.89 -37.78
CA VAL A 120 -10.43 0.59 -37.23
C VAL A 120 -10.69 0.43 -35.73
N GLY A 121 -11.85 -0.15 -35.40
CA GLY A 121 -12.31 -0.41 -34.04
C GLY A 121 -11.42 -1.39 -33.29
N VAL A 122 -10.59 -0.87 -32.39
CA VAL A 122 -10.09 -1.62 -31.24
C VAL A 122 -11.30 -1.91 -30.36
N SER A 123 -11.63 -3.18 -30.17
CA SER A 123 -12.71 -3.60 -29.30
C SER A 123 -12.29 -3.33 -27.86
N THR A 124 -13.02 -2.46 -27.16
CA THR A 124 -12.76 -2.10 -25.76
C THR A 124 -13.87 -2.64 -24.85
N GLY A 125 -13.52 -3.13 -23.67
CA GLY A 125 -14.43 -3.55 -22.61
C GLY A 125 -14.39 -2.61 -21.40
N GLU A 126 -15.01 -3.07 -20.32
CA GLU A 126 -15.06 -2.41 -19.02
C GLU A 126 -14.52 -3.36 -17.95
N VAL A 127 -13.73 -2.84 -17.02
CA VAL A 127 -13.19 -3.62 -15.89
C VAL A 127 -13.62 -2.99 -14.58
N CYS A 128 -14.45 -3.69 -13.81
CA CYS A 128 -14.94 -3.23 -12.51
C CYS A 128 -14.23 -3.97 -11.37
N VAL A 129 -13.63 -3.21 -10.46
CA VAL A 129 -12.87 -3.73 -9.31
C VAL A 129 -13.51 -3.28 -8.01
N LEU A 130 -13.73 -4.22 -7.09
CA LEU A 130 -14.29 -3.94 -5.77
C LEU A 130 -13.36 -4.47 -4.67
N LEU A 131 -12.94 -3.59 -3.77
CA LEU A 131 -12.30 -3.96 -2.50
C LEU A 131 -13.36 -3.92 -1.40
N PHE A 132 -13.80 -5.07 -0.90
CA PHE A 132 -14.86 -5.18 0.11
C PHE A 132 -14.31 -5.51 1.50
N HIS A 133 -15.03 -5.05 2.52
CA HIS A 133 -14.78 -5.40 3.91
C HIS A 133 -15.39 -6.76 4.20
N ASP A 134 -14.53 -7.76 4.30
CA ASP A 134 -14.89 -9.17 4.54
C ASP A 134 -15.22 -9.38 6.04
N ILE A 135 -16.42 -8.97 6.46
CA ILE A 135 -16.77 -8.87 7.89
C ILE A 135 -16.76 -10.25 8.56
N ASN A 136 -17.12 -11.29 7.81
CA ASN A 136 -17.25 -12.65 8.33
C ASN A 136 -15.99 -13.52 8.09
N GLY A 137 -15.07 -13.06 7.25
CA GLY A 137 -13.79 -13.70 6.96
C GLY A 137 -13.84 -14.89 6.03
N ASP A 138 -14.87 -15.02 5.20
CA ASP A 138 -15.03 -16.12 4.25
C ASP A 138 -14.42 -15.83 2.86
N ALA A 139 -13.87 -14.63 2.66
CA ALA A 139 -13.22 -14.16 1.44
C ALA A 139 -14.15 -14.13 0.21
N ILE A 140 -15.47 -14.07 0.41
CA ILE A 140 -16.47 -13.98 -0.65
C ILE A 140 -17.26 -12.69 -0.48
N ARG A 141 -17.42 -11.90 -1.54
CA ARG A 141 -18.24 -10.67 -1.47
C ARG A 141 -19.71 -11.02 -1.18
N GLN A 142 -20.30 -10.40 -0.16
CA GLN A 142 -21.75 -10.38 0.05
C GLN A 142 -22.37 -8.99 -0.19
N GLU A 143 -23.70 -8.92 -0.38
CA GLU A 143 -24.39 -7.67 -0.72
C GLU A 143 -24.36 -6.63 0.42
N GLU A 144 -24.32 -7.10 1.66
CA GLU A 144 -24.27 -6.25 2.86
C GLU A 144 -22.83 -5.83 3.24
N GLU A 145 -21.81 -6.27 2.51
CA GLU A 145 -20.42 -5.93 2.79
C GLU A 145 -20.01 -4.62 2.10
N PRO A 146 -19.61 -3.58 2.86
CA PRO A 146 -19.24 -2.30 2.27
C PRO A 146 -17.88 -2.37 1.60
N SER A 147 -17.64 -1.43 0.68
CA SER A 147 -16.33 -1.20 0.07
C SER A 147 -15.39 -0.52 1.05
N ILE A 148 -14.09 -0.83 0.95
CA ILE A 148 -13.03 -0.18 1.71
C ILE A 148 -12.41 0.90 0.82
N ALA A 149 -12.34 2.14 1.29
CA ALA A 149 -11.67 3.24 0.59
C ALA A 149 -10.15 3.27 0.79
N LEU A 150 -9.47 4.09 0.01
CA LEU A 150 -8.03 4.37 0.11
C LEU A 150 -7.11 3.18 -0.20
N GLY A 151 -7.67 2.08 -0.73
CA GLY A 151 -6.91 1.06 -1.42
C GLY A 151 -6.49 1.57 -2.81
N ALA A 152 -5.45 0.98 -3.39
CA ALA A 152 -5.00 1.34 -4.74
C ALA A 152 -5.16 0.16 -5.69
N ILE A 153 -5.87 0.37 -6.79
CA ILE A 153 -6.08 -0.59 -7.86
C ILE A 153 -5.07 -0.31 -8.98
N SER A 154 -4.42 -1.36 -9.47
CA SER A 154 -3.55 -1.33 -10.64
C SER A 154 -4.03 -2.38 -11.64
N LEU A 155 -4.40 -1.93 -12.83
CA LEU A 155 -4.74 -2.76 -13.97
C LEU A 155 -3.57 -2.70 -14.96
N SER A 156 -2.92 -3.83 -15.21
CA SER A 156 -1.82 -3.93 -16.18
C SER A 156 -2.13 -5.01 -17.19
N GLU A 157 -2.06 -4.67 -18.46
CA GLU A 157 -2.10 -5.67 -19.52
C GLU A 157 -0.81 -6.49 -19.52
N ARG A 158 -0.91 -7.76 -19.91
CA ARG A 158 0.22 -8.70 -19.93
C ARG A 158 1.34 -8.30 -20.88
N THR A 159 1.00 -7.62 -21.98
CA THR A 159 1.96 -7.09 -22.98
C THR A 159 2.53 -5.73 -22.57
N GLY A 160 2.00 -5.12 -21.51
CA GLY A 160 2.40 -3.79 -21.02
C GLY A 160 1.95 -2.62 -21.91
N ILE A 161 1.09 -2.86 -22.91
CA ILE A 161 0.62 -1.79 -23.82
C ILE A 161 -0.39 -0.90 -23.10
N PHE A 162 -1.24 -1.47 -22.25
CA PHE A 162 -2.17 -0.72 -21.41
C PHE A 162 -1.85 -0.86 -19.92
N SER A 163 -1.90 0.26 -19.20
CA SER A 163 -1.98 0.27 -17.74
C SER A 163 -2.87 1.40 -17.24
N ALA A 164 -3.59 1.17 -16.15
CA ALA A 164 -4.42 2.16 -15.48
C ALA A 164 -4.40 1.94 -13.97
N GLN A 165 -4.61 3.01 -13.21
CA GLN A 165 -4.64 2.97 -11.75
C GLN A 165 -5.79 3.83 -11.23
N GLN A 166 -6.37 3.40 -10.11
CA GLN A 166 -7.42 4.14 -9.43
C GLN A 166 -7.40 3.85 -7.93
N GLU A 167 -7.95 4.76 -7.12
CA GLU A 167 -8.14 4.51 -5.69
C GLU A 167 -9.54 3.96 -5.43
N THR A 168 -9.67 3.10 -4.42
CA THR A 168 -10.96 2.59 -3.99
C THR A 168 -11.72 3.66 -3.20
N LEU A 169 -13.04 3.70 -3.38
CA LEU A 169 -13.94 4.64 -2.72
C LEU A 169 -14.86 3.91 -1.72
N GLU A 170 -15.36 4.63 -0.72
CA GLU A 170 -16.36 4.09 0.20
C GLU A 170 -17.71 3.98 -0.52
N GLY A 171 -18.47 2.93 -0.23
CA GLY A 171 -19.78 2.71 -0.82
C GLY A 171 -20.08 1.24 -1.03
N LEU A 172 -20.99 0.95 -1.95
CA LEU A 172 -21.36 -0.42 -2.35
C LEU A 172 -20.99 -0.74 -3.81
N ASP A 173 -20.66 0.30 -4.58
CA ASP A 173 -20.45 0.22 -6.01
C ASP A 173 -18.97 -0.06 -6.34
N PRO A 174 -18.67 -0.92 -7.33
CA PRO A 174 -17.33 -1.17 -7.80
C PRO A 174 -16.75 0.06 -8.51
N GLN A 175 -15.41 0.13 -8.55
CA GLN A 175 -14.68 1.14 -9.31
C GLN A 175 -14.36 0.59 -10.70
N CYS A 176 -14.84 1.25 -11.75
CA CYS A 176 -14.78 0.74 -13.11
C CYS A 176 -13.82 1.55 -14.00
N PHE A 177 -12.98 0.82 -14.74
CA PHE A 177 -12.16 1.33 -15.82
C PHE A 177 -12.92 1.16 -17.14
N GLU A 178 -13.23 2.28 -17.78
CA GLU A 178 -13.89 2.29 -19.08
C GLU A 178 -12.86 2.24 -20.23
N ASN A 179 -13.32 1.80 -21.41
CA ASN A 179 -12.54 1.78 -22.65
C ASN A 179 -11.23 0.97 -22.55
N VAL A 180 -11.24 -0.11 -21.77
CA VAL A 180 -10.08 -1.00 -21.61
C VAL A 180 -9.93 -1.87 -22.85
N PRO A 181 -8.80 -1.87 -23.57
CA PRO A 181 -8.60 -2.72 -24.74
C PRO A 181 -8.83 -4.21 -24.43
N GLU A 182 -9.38 -4.96 -25.37
CA GLU A 182 -9.46 -6.42 -25.25
C GLU A 182 -8.07 -7.05 -25.09
N GLY A 183 -7.91 -7.95 -24.12
CA GLY A 183 -6.61 -8.54 -23.80
C GLY A 183 -6.57 -9.32 -22.49
N ASP A 184 -5.38 -9.83 -22.16
CA ASP A 184 -5.10 -10.50 -20.89
C ASP A 184 -4.53 -9.49 -19.88
N TYR A 185 -5.15 -9.36 -18.72
CA TYR A 185 -4.78 -8.39 -17.70
C TYR A 185 -4.40 -9.05 -16.38
N ASN A 186 -3.47 -8.42 -15.65
CA ASN A 186 -3.22 -8.64 -14.25
C ASN A 186 -3.77 -7.45 -13.45
N ILE A 187 -4.70 -7.74 -12.54
CA ILE A 187 -5.30 -6.76 -11.64
C ILE A 187 -4.68 -6.95 -10.28
N THR A 188 -4.11 -5.90 -9.72
CA THR A 188 -3.54 -5.88 -8.37
C THR A 188 -4.24 -4.84 -7.51
N VAL A 189 -4.50 -5.16 -6.24
CA VAL A 189 -5.03 -4.22 -5.26
C VAL A 189 -4.09 -4.12 -4.06
N ALA A 190 -3.66 -2.91 -3.75
CA ALA A 190 -2.99 -2.57 -2.50
C ALA A 190 -4.05 -2.31 -1.41
N ILE A 191 -3.92 -3.04 -0.30
CA ILE A 191 -4.83 -2.91 0.84
C ILE A 191 -4.38 -1.71 1.68
N PRO A 192 -5.30 -0.82 2.09
CA PRO A 192 -4.98 0.34 2.91
C PRO A 192 -4.50 -0.05 4.31
N GLU A 193 -3.87 0.91 5.00
CA GLU A 193 -3.48 0.72 6.40
C GLU A 193 -4.68 0.37 7.29
N GLY A 194 -4.44 -0.41 8.34
CA GLY A 194 -5.49 -0.85 9.26
C GLY A 194 -6.25 -2.09 8.79
N TYR A 195 -5.94 -2.64 7.61
CA TYR A 195 -6.57 -3.84 7.06
C TYR A 195 -5.56 -4.95 6.73
N ASN A 196 -6.01 -6.19 6.79
CA ASN A 196 -5.31 -7.39 6.36
C ASN A 196 -6.08 -8.03 5.19
N PRO A 197 -5.40 -8.39 4.08
CA PRO A 197 -6.06 -9.08 2.96
C PRO A 197 -6.62 -10.43 3.40
N THR A 198 -7.83 -10.75 2.92
CA THR A 198 -8.46 -12.07 3.07
C THR A 198 -8.51 -12.83 1.75
N THR A 199 -8.39 -12.14 0.62
CA THR A 199 -8.22 -12.71 -0.73
C THR A 199 -6.77 -12.56 -1.22
N ALA A 200 -6.47 -13.16 -2.39
CA ALA A 200 -5.28 -12.80 -3.14
C ALA A 200 -5.31 -11.31 -3.50
N MET A 201 -4.14 -10.67 -3.53
CA MET A 201 -3.99 -9.25 -3.90
C MET A 201 -3.83 -9.06 -5.41
N ASN A 202 -3.76 -10.15 -6.17
CA ASN A 202 -3.59 -10.15 -7.62
C ASN A 202 -4.44 -11.25 -8.29
N VAL A 203 -5.05 -10.91 -9.43
CA VAL A 203 -5.87 -11.83 -10.23
C VAL A 203 -5.59 -11.61 -11.72
N GLU A 204 -5.58 -12.68 -12.50
CA GLU A 204 -5.53 -12.63 -13.96
C GLU A 204 -6.97 -12.63 -14.53
N LEU A 205 -7.26 -11.69 -15.43
CA LEU A 205 -8.59 -11.52 -16.01
C LEU A 205 -8.48 -11.25 -17.51
N VAL A 206 -9.33 -11.89 -18.30
CA VAL A 206 -9.43 -11.64 -19.75
C VAL A 206 -10.52 -10.60 -19.98
N VAL A 207 -10.15 -9.47 -20.56
CA VAL A 207 -11.09 -8.41 -20.94
C VAL A 207 -11.52 -8.68 -22.37
N THR A 208 -12.84 -8.82 -22.58
CA THR A 208 -13.42 -8.98 -23.93
C THR A 208 -14.07 -7.66 -24.35
N GLY A 209 -13.92 -7.29 -25.63
CA GLY A 209 -14.53 -6.07 -26.13
C GLY A 209 -16.05 -6.04 -25.98
N GLY A 210 -16.58 -4.94 -25.45
CA GLY A 210 -18.01 -4.72 -25.19
C GLY A 210 -18.57 -5.49 -23.99
N ALA A 211 -17.74 -6.21 -23.23
CA ALA A 211 -18.14 -6.92 -22.03
C ALA A 211 -17.61 -6.22 -20.76
N GLU A 212 -18.36 -6.35 -19.67
CA GLU A 212 -17.91 -6.00 -18.33
C GLU A 212 -17.20 -7.20 -17.70
N SER A 213 -16.00 -6.97 -17.18
CA SER A 213 -15.19 -7.96 -16.48
C SER A 213 -15.01 -7.50 -15.04
N ALA A 214 -15.39 -8.34 -14.07
CA ALA A 214 -15.37 -7.97 -12.66
C ALA A 214 -14.29 -8.71 -11.87
N ALA A 215 -13.61 -8.02 -10.97
CA ALA A 215 -12.69 -8.59 -9.99
C ALA A 215 -12.99 -8.08 -8.59
N THR A 216 -12.95 -8.96 -7.59
CA THR A 216 -13.24 -8.62 -6.20
C THR A 216 -12.07 -9.00 -5.29
N PHE A 217 -11.81 -8.15 -4.31
CA PHE A 217 -10.73 -8.28 -3.34
C PHE A 217 -11.30 -8.06 -1.95
N GLY A 218 -10.97 -8.94 -1.00
CA GLY A 218 -11.47 -8.88 0.37
C GLY A 218 -10.37 -8.49 1.35
N ALA A 219 -10.73 -7.71 2.36
CA ALA A 219 -9.86 -7.43 3.50
C ALA A 219 -10.65 -7.26 4.79
N GLN A 220 -9.99 -7.53 5.92
CA GLN A 220 -10.52 -7.39 7.27
C GLN A 220 -9.74 -6.35 8.07
N LEU A 221 -10.40 -5.62 8.97
CA LEU A 221 -9.71 -4.77 9.93
C LEU A 221 -8.70 -5.56 10.75
N ASN A 222 -7.50 -5.02 10.90
CA ASN A 222 -6.47 -5.61 11.74
C ASN A 222 -6.74 -5.35 13.24
N SER A 223 -6.04 -6.08 14.10
CA SER A 223 -6.25 -5.98 15.56
C SER A 223 -6.01 -4.60 16.14
N ASP A 224 -5.12 -3.81 15.51
CA ASP A 224 -4.74 -2.48 15.99
C ASP A 224 -5.83 -1.46 15.63
N ALA A 225 -6.34 -1.49 14.40
CA ALA A 225 -7.46 -0.65 13.95
C ALA A 225 -8.76 -0.97 14.69
N LEU A 226 -8.99 -2.24 15.05
CA LEU A 226 -10.13 -2.64 15.90
C LEU A 226 -10.05 -2.03 17.31
N ALA A 227 -8.85 -1.80 17.84
CA ALA A 227 -8.66 -1.19 19.16
C ALA A 227 -8.88 0.34 19.15
N GLU A 228 -8.77 0.98 17.99
CA GLU A 228 -8.93 2.42 17.80
C GLU A 228 -10.35 2.84 17.40
N GLN A 229 -11.23 1.90 17.06
CA GLN A 229 -12.64 2.24 16.86
C GLN A 229 -13.17 2.92 18.13
N PRO A 230 -13.87 4.07 17.99
CA PRO A 230 -14.45 4.72 19.14
C PRO A 230 -15.43 3.73 19.74
N ILE A 231 -15.05 3.15 20.89
CA ILE A 231 -16.00 2.46 21.74
C ILE A 231 -17.10 3.49 21.93
N SER A 232 -18.26 3.25 21.34
CA SER A 232 -19.48 3.97 21.67
C SER A 232 -19.72 3.67 23.14
N THR A 233 -19.04 4.44 23.97
CA THR A 233 -19.36 4.63 25.36
C THR A 233 -20.63 5.46 25.33
N GLU A 234 -21.74 4.80 24.97
CA GLU A 234 -22.85 4.79 25.91
C GLU A 234 -22.29 4.26 27.22
N GLY A 235 -21.60 5.15 27.92
CA GLY A 235 -21.16 4.99 29.28
C GLY A 235 -22.44 4.83 30.05
N GLY A 236 -22.88 3.58 30.21
CA GLY A 236 -23.79 3.17 31.24
C GLY A 236 -23.16 3.65 32.53
N ARG A 237 -23.54 4.86 32.96
CA ARG A 237 -23.17 5.44 34.24
C ARG A 237 -23.56 4.39 35.25
N SER A 238 -22.59 3.64 35.78
CA SER A 238 -22.88 2.54 36.67
C SER A 238 -23.67 3.11 37.84
N PRO A 239 -24.98 2.78 37.97
CA PRO A 239 -25.84 3.39 38.99
C PRO A 239 -25.30 3.10 40.38
N ILE A 240 -24.53 2.03 40.52
CA ILE A 240 -23.82 1.63 41.74
C ILE A 240 -22.85 2.72 42.21
N LEU A 241 -22.05 3.31 41.32
CA LEU A 241 -21.09 4.35 41.72
C LEU A 241 -21.80 5.66 42.10
N GLY A 242 -22.92 5.97 41.43
CA GLY A 242 -23.79 7.10 41.81
C GLY A 242 -24.44 6.90 43.18
N ILE A 243 -24.92 5.69 43.46
CA ILE A 243 -25.50 5.33 44.78
C ILE A 243 -24.43 5.41 45.88
N ILE A 244 -23.22 4.89 45.64
CA ILE A 244 -22.10 5.00 46.59
C ILE A 244 -21.75 6.48 46.85
N GLY A 245 -21.70 7.31 45.80
CA GLY A 245 -21.45 8.75 45.97
C GLY A 245 -22.51 9.47 46.81
N VAL A 246 -23.79 9.18 46.55
CA VAL A 246 -24.91 9.78 47.30
C VAL A 246 -24.91 9.32 48.76
N THR A 247 -24.65 8.03 49.03
CA THR A 247 -24.59 7.51 50.41
C THR A 247 -23.47 8.16 51.22
N LEU A 248 -22.29 8.38 50.62
CA LEU A 248 -21.18 9.07 51.27
C LEU A 248 -21.50 10.54 51.57
N LEU A 249 -22.17 11.25 50.65
CA LEU A 249 -22.61 12.64 50.89
C LEU A 249 -23.62 12.74 52.04
N ILE A 250 -24.60 11.83 52.08
CA ILE A 250 -25.59 11.80 53.17
C ILE A 250 -24.91 11.50 54.51
N ALA A 251 -24.00 10.52 54.55
CA ALA A 251 -23.24 10.19 55.75
C ALA A 251 -22.42 11.40 56.25
N GLY A 252 -21.77 12.12 55.34
CA GLY A 252 -21.03 13.36 55.66
C GLY A 252 -21.92 14.45 56.24
N LEU A 253 -23.11 14.68 55.66
CA LEU A 253 -24.08 15.66 56.18
C LEU A 253 -24.60 15.29 57.58
N VAL A 254 -24.88 14.01 57.82
CA VAL A 254 -25.32 13.52 59.14
C VAL A 254 -24.23 13.72 60.19
N LEU A 255 -22.98 13.36 59.87
CA LEU A 255 -21.84 13.59 60.76
C LEU A 255 -21.60 15.07 61.02
N GLY A 256 -21.70 15.91 59.98
CA GLY A 256 -21.60 17.37 60.09
C GLY A 256 -22.66 17.94 61.02
N PHE A 257 -23.93 17.58 60.82
CA PHE A 257 -25.02 18.02 61.68
C PHE A 257 -24.85 17.54 63.13
N PHE A 258 -24.45 16.29 63.34
CA PHE A 258 -24.21 15.73 64.66
C PHE A 258 -23.07 16.45 65.39
N SER A 259 -21.96 16.74 64.70
CA SER A 259 -20.84 17.51 65.26
C SER A 259 -21.24 18.93 65.64
N MET A 260 -22.02 19.63 64.81
CA MET A 260 -22.55 20.95 65.13
C MET A 260 -23.51 20.94 66.32
N ARG A 261 -24.29 19.86 66.48
CA ARG A 261 -25.22 19.71 67.61
C ARG A 261 -24.51 19.42 68.94
N MET A 262 -23.41 18.66 68.92
CA MET A 262 -22.60 18.39 70.12
C MET A 262 -21.71 19.57 70.52
N ALA A 263 -21.38 20.47 69.59
CA ALA A 263 -20.58 21.67 69.85
C ALA A 263 -21.38 22.83 70.46
N ARG A 264 -22.69 22.66 70.69
CA ARG A 264 -23.58 23.58 71.41
C ARG A 264 -23.94 23.01 72.76
#